data_AF-A0A9P7GRI4-F1
#
_entry.id   AF-A0A9P7GRI4-F1
#
_cell.length_a   1.000
_cell.length_b   1.000
_cell.length_c   1.000
_cell.angle_alpha   90.00
_cell.angle_beta   90.00
_cell.angle_gamma   90.00
#
_symmetry.space_group_name_H-M   'P 1'
#
loop_
_entity.id
_entity.type
_entity.pdbx_description
1 polymer ?
#
loop_
_entity_poly.entity_id
_entity_poly.type
_entity_poly.pdbx_seq_one_letter_code
_entity_poly.pdbx_strand_id
1 'polypeptide(L)'
;MEYVTYEFTANAQLWPRSLNTYIGGTTNNIYLVVSNLGTPSGQGLDFINGYAFLERFYSVFDTANKQVGFATTPYTTATTN
;
A
#
# COMPACT_ATOMS: atom_id res chain seq x y z
N MET A 1 -25.76 -6.87 -2.11
CA MET A 1 -24.80 -5.77 -1.90
C MET A 1 -23.60 -6.09 -2.76
N GLU A 2 -23.20 -5.16 -3.61
CA GLU A 2 -22.00 -5.30 -4.44
C GLU A 2 -20.79 -4.85 -3.60
N TYR A 3 -19.77 -5.70 -3.51
CA TYR A 3 -18.52 -5.35 -2.81
C TYR A 3 -17.50 -4.89 -3.83
N VAL A 4 -16.74 -3.85 -3.47
CA VAL A 4 -15.60 -3.39 -4.27
C VAL A 4 -14.33 -4.03 -3.73
N THR A 5 -13.52 -4.60 -4.60
CA THR A 5 -12.23 -5.20 -4.25
C THR A 5 -11.09 -4.29 -4.68
N TYR A 6 -10.15 -4.03 -3.75
CA TYR A 6 -8.92 -3.29 -4.02
C TYR A 6 -7.74 -4.28 -3.99
N GLU A 7 -7.33 -4.75 -5.16
CA GLU A 7 -6.24 -5.72 -5.27
C GLU A 7 -4.87 -5.04 -5.08
N PHE A 8 -4.13 -5.46 -4.04
CA PHE A 8 -2.75 -5.05 -3.84
C PHE A 8 -1.82 -6.08 -4.52
N THR A 9 -1.53 -5.83 -5.80
CA THR A 9 -0.79 -6.77 -6.67
C THR A 9 0.59 -7.15 -6.12
N ALA A 10 1.16 -8.24 -6.64
CA ALA A 10 2.49 -8.69 -6.23
C ALA A 10 3.58 -7.61 -6.41
N ASN A 11 3.54 -6.83 -7.50
CA ASN A 11 4.50 -5.74 -7.70
C ASN A 11 4.28 -4.57 -6.73
N ALA A 12 3.02 -4.26 -6.41
CA ALA A 12 2.68 -3.22 -5.45
C ALA A 12 3.17 -3.54 -4.02
N GLN A 13 3.30 -4.83 -3.68
CA GLN A 13 3.87 -5.29 -2.41
C GLN A 13 5.40 -5.17 -2.33
N LEU A 14 6.09 -4.78 -3.42
CA LEU A 14 7.55 -4.66 -3.46
C LEU A 14 8.01 -3.22 -3.24
N TRP A 15 9.15 -3.07 -2.55
CA TRP A 15 9.95 -1.86 -2.63
C TRP A 15 10.59 -1.76 -4.03
N PRO A 16 10.67 -0.56 -4.65
CA PRO A 16 11.28 -0.42 -5.96
C PRO A 16 12.74 -0.90 -5.99
N ARG A 17 13.02 -1.96 -6.75
CA ARG A 17 14.33 -2.63 -6.78
C ARG A 17 15.47 -1.72 -7.20
N SER A 18 15.19 -0.74 -8.05
CA SER A 18 16.13 0.30 -8.46
C SER A 18 16.55 1.23 -7.32
N LEU A 19 15.79 1.26 -6.22
CA LEU A 19 16.00 2.09 -5.04
C LEU A 19 16.42 1.27 -3.81
N ASN A 20 16.78 -0.01 -3.95
CA ASN A 20 17.13 -0.88 -2.82
C ASN A 20 18.27 -0.32 -1.94
N THR A 21 19.23 0.39 -2.54
CA THR A 21 20.36 0.96 -1.79
C THR A 21 19.92 2.06 -0.82
N TYR A 22 18.76 2.69 -1.02
CA TYR A 22 18.23 3.70 -0.10
C TYR A 22 17.68 3.12 1.20
N ILE A 23 17.37 1.83 1.23
CA ILE A 23 16.94 1.10 2.43
C ILE A 23 18.05 0.19 2.97
N GLY A 24 19.29 0.36 2.51
CA GLY A 24 20.42 -0.50 2.89
C GLY A 24 20.36 -1.92 2.30
N GLY A 25 19.52 -2.14 1.29
CA GLY A 25 19.37 -3.42 0.61
C GLY A 25 20.37 -3.62 -0.54
N THR A 26 20.39 -4.83 -1.08
CA THR A 26 21.19 -5.21 -2.25
C THR A 26 20.40 -4.99 -3.54
N THR A 27 21.05 -4.46 -4.57
CA THR A 27 20.45 -4.29 -5.91
C THR A 27 19.83 -5.60 -6.42
N ASN A 28 18.67 -5.51 -7.07
CA ASN A 28 17.90 -6.62 -7.65
C ASN A 28 17.27 -7.64 -6.66
N ASN A 29 17.57 -7.56 -5.36
CA ASN A 29 16.83 -8.34 -4.36
C ASN A 29 15.39 -7.85 -4.21
N ILE A 30 14.51 -8.75 -3.77
CA ILE A 30 13.10 -8.45 -3.53
C ILE A 30 12.91 -8.15 -2.04
N TYR A 31 12.45 -6.94 -1.73
CA TYR A 31 12.06 -6.50 -0.39
C TYR A 31 10.57 -6.14 -0.38
N LEU A 32 9.84 -6.56 0.66
CA LEU A 32 8.41 -6.27 0.79
C LEU A 32 8.18 -4.96 1.55
N VAL A 33 7.11 -4.23 1.18
CA VAL A 33 6.66 -3.02 1.90
C VAL A 33 5.61 -3.33 2.97
N VAL A 34 5.08 -4.56 3.00
CA VAL A 34 4.16 -5.02 4.04
C VAL A 34 4.97 -5.39 5.28
N SER A 35 4.68 -4.73 6.40
CA SER A 35 5.41 -4.92 7.65
C SER A 35 4.49 -5.28 8.81
N ASN A 36 5.07 -5.85 9.87
CA ASN A 36 4.38 -6.07 11.13
C ASN A 36 4.13 -4.72 11.84
N LEU A 37 2.91 -4.49 12.32
CA LEU A 37 2.54 -3.27 13.07
C LEU A 37 3.20 -3.22 14.47
N GLY A 38 3.63 -4.36 15.00
CA GLY A 38 4.27 -4.48 16.31
C GLY A 38 3.28 -4.68 17.47
N THR A 39 1.97 -4.74 17.19
CA THR A 39 0.91 -4.98 18.18
C THR A 39 0.00 -6.12 17.73
N PRO A 40 -0.58 -6.91 18.66
CA PRO A 40 -1.64 -7.86 18.33
C PRO A 40 -2.89 -7.15 17.78
N SER A 41 -3.72 -7.88 17.03
CA SER A 41 -5.03 -7.40 16.58
C SER A 41 -6.02 -7.22 17.74
N GLY A 42 -7.05 -6.40 17.52
CA GLY A 42 -8.10 -6.13 18.50
C GLY A 42 -7.73 -5.04 19.51
N GLN A 43 -6.72 -4.22 19.23
CA GLN A 43 -6.25 -3.15 20.12
C GLN A 43 -6.80 -1.77 19.72
N GLY A 44 -7.69 -1.70 18.72
CA GLY A 44 -8.34 -0.48 18.23
C GLY A 44 -7.64 0.15 17.02
N LEU A 45 -6.39 -0.25 16.73
CA LEU A 45 -5.66 0.07 15.49
C LEU A 45 -4.88 -1.17 15.08
N ASP A 46 -5.35 -1.85 14.03
CA ASP A 46 -4.86 -3.17 13.64
C ASP A 46 -4.12 -3.19 12.30
N PHE A 47 -4.25 -2.13 11.50
CA PHE A 47 -3.54 -1.99 10.22
C PHE A 47 -3.37 -0.52 9.82
N ILE A 48 -2.42 -0.29 8.90
CA ILE A 48 -2.18 1.02 8.30
C ILE A 48 -2.03 0.83 6.79
N ASN A 49 -2.95 1.41 6.01
CA ASN A 49 -2.78 1.58 4.58
C ASN A 49 -1.93 2.83 4.34
N GLY A 50 -0.61 2.65 4.42
CA GLY A 50 0.37 3.74 4.37
C GLY A 50 0.71 4.19 2.94
N TYR A 51 1.82 4.93 2.84
CA TYR A 51 2.31 5.52 1.59
C TYR A 51 2.31 4.56 0.39
N ALA A 52 2.87 3.35 0.53
CA ALA A 52 2.96 2.39 -0.57
C ALA A 52 1.60 1.89 -1.10
N PHE A 53 0.56 1.87 -0.25
CA PHE A 53 -0.80 1.57 -0.71
C PHE A 53 -1.38 2.76 -1.49
N LEU A 54 -1.15 3.99 -1.00
CA LEU A 54 -1.68 5.22 -1.59
C LEU A 54 -0.98 5.60 -2.91
N GLU A 55 0.21 5.07 -3.19
CA GLU A 55 0.82 5.14 -4.52
C GLU A 55 -0.02 4.42 -5.59
N ARG A 56 -0.81 3.41 -5.20
CA ARG A 56 -1.59 2.58 -6.12
C ARG A 56 -3.05 3.00 -6.21
N PHE A 57 -3.60 3.60 -5.16
CA PHE A 57 -5.00 3.98 -5.07
C PHE A 57 -5.15 5.47 -4.75
N TYR A 58 -5.95 6.16 -5.57
CA TYR A 58 -6.33 7.52 -5.27
C TYR A 58 -7.17 7.54 -3.99
N SER A 59 -6.90 8.50 -3.10
CA SER A 59 -7.57 8.62 -1.80
C SER A 59 -8.24 9.98 -1.63
N VAL A 60 -9.44 9.97 -1.05
CA VAL A 60 -10.20 11.18 -0.70
C VAL A 60 -10.50 11.14 0.79
N PHE A 61 -10.16 12.23 1.48
CA PHE A 61 -10.48 12.44 2.89
C PHE A 61 -11.59 13.48 2.99
N ASP A 62 -12.81 13.02 3.22
CA ASP A 62 -14.00 13.86 3.24
C ASP A 62 -14.43 14.13 4.69
N THR A 63 -13.99 15.27 5.22
CA THR A 63 -14.29 15.67 6.60
C THR A 63 -15.74 16.10 6.80
N ALA A 64 -16.42 16.57 5.75
CA ALA A 64 -17.82 16.99 5.83
C ALA A 64 -18.74 15.78 6.07
N ASN A 65 -18.45 14.66 5.39
CA ASN A 65 -19.21 13.41 5.52
C ASN A 65 -18.54 12.37 6.44
N LYS A 66 -17.37 12.68 7.03
CA LYS A 66 -16.62 11.81 7.94
C LYS A 66 -16.28 10.44 7.34
N GLN A 67 -15.79 10.44 6.10
CA GLN A 67 -15.51 9.21 5.34
C GLN A 67 -14.19 9.29 4.58
N VAL A 68 -13.71 8.12 4.16
CA VAL A 68 -12.58 7.96 3.24
C VAL A 68 -13.04 7.19 2.02
N GLY A 69 -12.63 7.64 0.84
CA GLY A 69 -12.90 6.97 -0.44
C GLY A 69 -11.60 6.55 -1.14
N PHE A 70 -11.66 5.45 -1.87
CA PHE A 70 -10.56 4.96 -2.71
C PHE A 70 -11.02 4.73 -4.14
N ALA A 71 -10.10 4.86 -5.09
CA ALA A 71 -10.31 4.50 -6.49
C ALA A 71 -9.03 3.92 -7.11
N THR A 72 -9.18 3.09 -8.13
CA THR A 72 -8.04 2.67 -8.95
C THR A 72 -7.46 3.87 -9.71
N THR A 73 -6.20 3.74 -10.09
CA THR A 73 -5.44 4.70 -10.88
C THR A 73 -4.86 3.99 -12.11
N PRO A 74 -4.34 4.71 -13.10
CA PRO A 74 -3.56 4.09 -14.19
C PRO A 74 -2.35 3.28 -13.71
N TYR A 75 -1.89 3.47 -12.47
CA TYR A 75 -0.71 2.82 -11.90
C TYR A 75 -1.03 1.72 -10.88
N THR A 76 -2.31 1.42 -10.62
CA THR A 76 -2.72 0.37 -9.67
C THR A 76 -2.07 -0.97 -9.97
N THR A 77 -1.94 -1.32 -11.25
CA THR A 77 -1.36 -2.58 -11.73
C THR A 77 0.04 -2.43 -12.33
N ALA A 78 0.70 -1.28 -12.15
CA ALA A 78 2.03 -1.05 -12.71
C ALA A 78 3.08 -2.03 -12.13
N THR A 79 4.00 -2.48 -12.98
CA THR A 79 5.03 -3.49 -12.66
C THR A 79 6.43 -2.89 -12.48
N THR A 80 6.50 -1.64 -12.03
CA THR A 80 7.72 -0.82 -11.98
C THR A 80 8.59 -1.04 -10.74
N ASN A 81 8.07 -1.70 -9.70
CA ASN A 81 8.83 -1.98 -8.49
C ASN A 81 9.78 -3.18 -8.69
#